data_AF-A0A9X1ZTZ2-F1
#
_entry.id   AF-A0A9X1ZTZ2-F1
#
_cell.length_a   1.000
_cell.length_b   1.000
_cell.length_c   1.000
_cell.angle_alpha   90.00
_cell.angle_beta   90.00
_cell.angle_gamma   90.00
#
_symmetry.space_group_name_H-M   'P 1'
#
loop_
_entity.id
_entity.type
_entity.pdbx_description
1 polymer ?
#
loop_
_entity_poly.entity_id
_entity_poly.type
_entity_poly.pdbx_seq_one_letter_code
_entity_poly.pdbx_strand_id
1 'polypeptide(L)'
;MKTKKLDQLKLIQLKRIGTTEYGLKKEETKRHTFRNATVRFEDYTDYIMRITSLLEVCVLALDGEGDFHSKNLSHQSKTSSVQLVIEMVIELMPDGDMFQLEQIIAILENDTDYIHFPKKLKKEILKNQERYEKGKTHQ
;
A
#
# COMPACT_ATOMS: atom_id res chain seq x y z
N MET A 1 -46.68 -14.57 -8.65
CA MET A 1 -45.80 -13.97 -9.69
C MET A 1 -44.94 -12.80 -9.21
N LYS A 2 -45.44 -11.88 -8.35
CA LYS A 2 -44.67 -10.71 -7.89
C LYS A 2 -43.43 -11.02 -7.02
N THR A 3 -43.46 -12.10 -6.23
CA THR A 3 -42.36 -12.55 -5.35
C THR A 3 -41.15 -13.08 -6.12
N LYS A 4 -41.34 -13.91 -7.16
CA LYS A 4 -40.25 -14.41 -8.01
C LYS A 4 -39.42 -13.29 -8.65
N LYS A 5 -40.06 -12.21 -9.11
CA LYS A 5 -39.38 -11.04 -9.69
C LYS A 5 -38.58 -10.28 -8.63
N LEU A 6 -39.13 -10.13 -7.43
CA LEU A 6 -38.45 -9.49 -6.30
C LEU A 6 -37.22 -10.30 -5.84
N ASP A 7 -37.35 -11.63 -5.76
CA ASP A 7 -36.26 -12.52 -5.35
C ASP A 7 -35.13 -12.54 -6.40
N GLN A 8 -35.47 -12.49 -7.69
CA GLN A 8 -34.48 -12.31 -8.75
C GLN A 8 -33.74 -10.97 -8.65
N LEU A 9 -34.45 -9.87 -8.38
CA LEU A 9 -33.83 -8.56 -8.19
C LEU A 9 -32.89 -8.55 -6.99
N LYS A 10 -33.30 -9.14 -5.86
CA LYS A 10 -32.42 -9.33 -4.69
C LYS A 10 -31.16 -10.11 -5.05
N LEU A 11 -31.30 -11.21 -5.79
CA LEU A 11 -30.18 -12.06 -6.18
C LEU A 11 -29.20 -11.32 -7.11
N ILE A 12 -29.70 -10.48 -8.02
CA ILE A 12 -28.88 -9.63 -8.89
C ILE A 12 -28.09 -8.60 -8.06
N GLN A 13 -28.76 -7.93 -7.11
CA GLN A 13 -28.08 -6.96 -6.24
C GLN A 13 -27.03 -7.62 -5.35
N LEU A 14 -27.34 -8.78 -4.76
CA LEU A 14 -26.40 -9.56 -3.96
C LEU A 14 -25.19 -10.02 -4.78
N LYS A 15 -25.40 -10.46 -6.03
CA LYS A 15 -24.30 -10.77 -6.95
C LYS A 15 -23.44 -9.55 -7.23
N ARG A 16 -24.05 -8.39 -7.51
CA ARG A 16 -23.33 -7.14 -7.77
C ARG A 16 -22.48 -6.69 -6.59
N ILE A 17 -23.01 -6.81 -5.38
CA ILE A 17 -22.30 -6.53 -4.12
C ILE A 17 -21.19 -7.57 -3.89
N GLY A 18 -21.46 -8.84 -4.14
CA GLY A 18 -20.49 -9.94 -3.99
C GLY A 18 -19.35 -9.89 -4.99
N THR A 19 -19.53 -9.25 -6.16
CA THR A 19 -18.46 -9.06 -7.16
C THR A 19 -17.55 -7.88 -6.87
N THR A 20 -17.80 -7.08 -5.83
CA THR A 20 -16.93 -5.95 -5.50
C THR A 20 -15.62 -6.47 -4.90
N GLU A 21 -14.51 -6.28 -5.61
CA GLU A 21 -13.19 -6.75 -5.16
C GLU A 21 -12.68 -5.94 -3.95
N TYR A 22 -13.09 -4.68 -3.86
CA TYR A 22 -12.75 -3.72 -2.81
C TYR A 22 -13.95 -3.44 -1.89
N GLY A 23 -13.68 -2.91 -0.70
CA GLY A 23 -14.67 -2.56 0.34
C GLY A 23 -14.58 -3.43 1.60
N LEU A 24 -15.57 -3.29 2.48
CA LEU A 24 -15.66 -4.04 3.73
C LEU A 24 -16.27 -5.42 3.48
N LYS A 25 -15.48 -6.48 3.70
CA LYS A 25 -15.90 -7.87 3.60
C LYS A 25 -15.94 -8.50 4.99
N LYS A 26 -17.05 -9.16 5.31
CA LYS A 26 -17.18 -9.92 6.55
C LYS A 26 -16.50 -11.28 6.35
N GLU A 27 -15.55 -11.61 7.20
CA GLU A 27 -14.98 -12.95 7.29
C GLU A 27 -15.39 -13.62 8.59
N GLU A 28 -15.82 -14.87 8.45
CA GLU A 28 -16.22 -15.74 9.54
C GLU A 28 -15.19 -16.86 9.68
N THR A 29 -14.47 -16.84 10.80
CA THR A 29 -13.76 -18.03 11.26
C THR A 29 -14.64 -18.77 12.26
N LYS A 30 -14.36 -20.07 12.49
CA LYS A 30 -15.14 -20.91 13.43
C LYS A 30 -15.28 -20.33 14.84
N ARG A 31 -14.46 -19.34 15.24
CA ARG A 31 -14.43 -18.75 16.58
C ARG A 31 -14.69 -17.23 16.60
N HIS A 32 -14.42 -16.51 15.51
CA HIS A 32 -14.55 -15.05 15.47
C HIS A 32 -15.08 -14.53 14.14
N THR A 33 -15.87 -13.46 14.22
CA THR A 33 -16.26 -12.62 13.08
C THR A 33 -15.36 -11.40 13.02
N PHE A 34 -14.65 -11.21 11.92
CA PHE A 34 -13.91 -9.98 11.64
C PHE A 34 -14.33 -9.37 10.30
N ARG A 35 -14.02 -8.09 10.10
CA ARG A 35 -14.31 -7.37 8.86
C ARG A 35 -12.98 -6.94 8.25
N ASN A 36 -12.67 -7.48 7.08
CA ASN A 36 -11.52 -7.05 6.30
C ASN A 36 -11.93 -5.89 5.40
N ALA A 37 -11.12 -4.84 5.37
CA ALA A 37 -11.29 -3.73 4.44
C ALA A 37 -10.26 -3.89 3.32
N THR A 38 -10.73 -3.97 2.07
CA THR A 38 -9.84 -3.90 0.91
C THR A 38 -9.97 -2.51 0.31
N VAL A 39 -8.89 -1.73 0.38
CA VAL A 39 -8.81 -0.37 -0.18
C VAL A 39 -8.14 -0.45 -1.55
N ARG A 40 -8.71 0.24 -2.54
CA ARG A 40 -8.13 0.35 -3.88
C ARG A 40 -7.43 1.70 -4.02
N PHE A 41 -6.20 1.67 -4.52
CA PHE A 41 -5.48 2.83 -5.01
C PHE A 41 -5.47 2.82 -6.53
N GLU A 42 -5.54 4.00 -7.16
CA GLU A 42 -5.55 4.11 -8.63
C GLU A 42 -4.17 3.86 -9.21
N ASP A 43 -3.16 4.47 -8.62
CA ASP A 43 -1.74 4.27 -8.91
C ASP A 43 -0.89 4.54 -7.66
N TYR A 44 0.43 4.45 -7.82
CA TYR A 44 1.38 4.70 -6.72
C TYR A 44 1.33 6.15 -6.22
N THR A 45 1.03 7.12 -7.09
CA THR A 45 0.92 8.53 -6.72
C THR A 45 -0.30 8.75 -5.83
N ASP A 46 -1.47 8.23 -6.21
CA ASP A 46 -2.70 8.26 -5.40
C ASP A 46 -2.48 7.62 -4.03
N TYR A 47 -1.75 6.51 -4.00
CA TYR A 47 -1.42 5.81 -2.78
C TYR A 47 -0.55 6.65 -1.82
N ILE A 48 0.58 7.19 -2.30
CA ILE A 48 1.46 8.05 -1.51
C ILE A 48 0.75 9.35 -1.09
N MET A 49 -0.06 9.94 -1.98
CA MET A 49 -0.85 11.14 -1.69
C MET A 49 -1.83 10.90 -0.54
N ARG A 50 -2.49 9.73 -0.48
CA ARG A 50 -3.42 9.41 0.62
C ARG A 50 -2.69 9.20 1.95
N ILE A 51 -1.54 8.53 1.93
CA ILE A 51 -0.71 8.36 3.14
C ILE A 51 -0.27 9.72 3.67
N THR A 52 0.29 10.57 2.79
CA THR A 52 0.77 11.91 3.16
C THR A 52 -0.36 12.79 3.66
N SER A 53 -1.54 12.77 3.02
CA SER A 53 -2.72 13.50 3.50
C SER A 53 -3.16 13.07 4.90
N LEU A 54 -3.12 11.77 5.22
CA LEU A 54 -3.43 11.29 6.57
C LEU A 54 -2.44 11.80 7.61
N LEU A 55 -1.14 11.83 7.27
CA LEU A 55 -0.09 12.37 8.14
C LEU A 55 -0.22 13.88 8.34
N GLU A 56 -0.51 14.64 7.29
CA GLU A 56 -0.73 16.08 7.36
C GLU A 56 -1.89 16.42 8.31
N VAL A 57 -3.00 15.69 8.20
CA VAL A 57 -4.13 15.90 9.10
C VAL A 57 -3.78 15.54 10.55
N CYS A 58 -2.96 14.51 10.78
CA CYS A 58 -2.44 14.21 12.12
C CYS A 58 -1.58 15.35 12.69
N VAL A 59 -0.72 15.96 11.87
CA VAL A 59 0.11 17.11 12.25
C VAL A 59 -0.78 18.31 12.61
N LEU A 60 -1.69 18.70 11.72
CA LEU A 60 -2.63 19.80 11.95
C LEU A 60 -3.48 19.59 13.20
N ALA A 61 -3.91 18.34 13.43
CA ALA A 61 -4.56 17.98 14.67
C ALA A 61 -3.60 18.26 15.83
N LEU A 62 -2.42 17.64 15.92
CA LEU A 62 -1.51 17.83 17.06
C LEU A 62 -1.16 19.29 17.34
N ASP A 63 -1.03 20.14 16.31
CA ASP A 63 -0.74 21.57 16.44
C ASP A 63 -1.92 22.42 16.95
N GLY A 64 -3.09 21.83 17.12
CA GLY A 64 -4.28 22.50 17.63
C GLY A 64 -5.17 23.13 16.55
N GLU A 65 -4.78 23.02 15.28
CA GLU A 65 -5.49 23.65 14.14
C GLU A 65 -6.69 22.83 13.62
N GLY A 66 -7.08 21.76 14.31
CA GLY A 66 -8.26 20.97 13.96
C GLY A 66 -8.70 19.99 15.04
N ASP A 67 -9.99 19.66 15.00
CA ASP A 67 -10.57 18.54 15.72
C ASP A 67 -10.59 17.29 14.83
N PHE A 68 -10.10 16.19 15.38
CA PHE A 68 -9.85 14.97 14.62
C PHE A 68 -10.71 13.81 15.12
N HIS A 69 -12.03 14.00 15.10
CA HIS A 69 -12.99 12.96 15.42
C HIS A 69 -14.33 13.24 14.75
N SER A 70 -15.00 12.17 14.32
CA SER A 70 -16.41 12.28 13.95
C SER A 70 -17.26 12.58 15.19
N LYS A 71 -18.46 13.13 15.02
CA LYS A 71 -19.41 13.36 16.14
C LYS A 71 -19.66 12.12 17.00
N ASN A 72 -19.58 10.92 16.40
CA ASN A 72 -19.78 9.65 17.11
C ASN A 72 -18.58 9.24 17.98
N LEU A 73 -17.43 9.90 17.80
CA LEU A 73 -16.18 9.66 18.51
C LEU A 73 -15.76 10.87 19.35
N SER A 74 -16.66 11.80 19.64
CA SER A 74 -16.37 13.00 20.45
C SER A 74 -15.98 12.69 21.90
N HIS A 75 -16.19 11.45 22.35
CA HIS A 75 -15.73 10.95 23.64
C HIS A 75 -14.27 10.50 23.63
N GLN A 76 -13.66 10.33 22.45
CA GLN A 76 -12.27 9.92 22.33
C GLN A 76 -11.35 11.14 22.44
N SER A 77 -10.19 10.92 23.05
CA SER A 77 -9.16 11.96 23.09
C SER A 77 -8.59 12.17 21.68
N LYS A 78 -8.27 13.42 21.38
CA LYS A 78 -7.58 13.81 20.15
C LYS A 78 -6.30 12.99 19.92
N THR A 79 -5.51 12.82 20.98
CA THR A 79 -4.28 12.01 20.96
C THR A 79 -4.56 10.57 20.56
N SER A 80 -5.62 9.95 21.09
CA SER A 80 -6.00 8.57 20.73
C SER A 80 -6.41 8.44 19.27
N SER A 81 -7.16 9.42 18.74
CA SER A 81 -7.57 9.41 17.32
C SER A 81 -6.38 9.61 16.38
N VAL A 82 -5.44 10.49 16.74
CA VAL A 82 -4.18 10.67 16.00
C VAL A 82 -3.34 9.39 16.03
N GLN A 83 -3.19 8.76 17.20
CA GLN A 83 -2.46 7.51 17.32
C GLN A 83 -3.02 6.42 16.40
N LEU A 84 -4.34 6.24 16.39
CA LEU A 84 -4.98 5.24 15.52
C LEU A 84 -4.69 5.48 14.03
N VAL A 85 -4.64 6.73 13.60
CA VAL A 85 -4.32 7.06 12.21
C VAL A 85 -2.85 6.84 11.90
N ILE A 86 -1.95 7.16 12.82
CA ILE A 86 -0.52 6.83 12.66
C ILE A 86 -0.33 5.33 12.52
N GLU A 87 -1.01 4.53 13.36
CA GLU A 87 -0.99 3.06 13.24
C GLU A 87 -1.51 2.60 11.87
N MET A 88 -2.63 3.15 11.39
CA MET A 88 -3.13 2.85 10.04
C MET A 88 -2.16 3.30 8.93
N VAL A 89 -1.50 4.44 9.08
CA VAL A 89 -0.50 4.90 8.12
C VAL A 89 0.67 3.93 8.05
N ILE A 90 1.17 3.45 9.21
CA ILE A 90 2.26 2.47 9.27
C ILE A 90 1.86 1.19 8.54
N GLU A 91 0.67 0.65 8.80
CA GLU A 91 0.15 -0.54 8.11
C GLU A 91 -0.07 -0.30 6.60
N LEU A 92 -0.30 0.94 6.20
CA LEU A 92 -0.42 1.34 4.81
C LEU A 92 0.93 1.71 4.18
N MET A 93 2.07 1.71 4.88
CA MET A 93 3.35 2.06 4.24
C MET A 93 3.80 0.92 3.31
N PRO A 94 4.24 1.24 2.08
CA PRO A 94 4.76 0.24 1.16
C PRO A 94 6.20 -0.14 1.47
N ASP A 95 6.49 -0.56 2.69
CA ASP A 95 7.87 -0.84 3.13
C ASP A 95 8.56 -1.85 2.20
N GLY A 96 7.82 -2.86 1.76
CA GLY A 96 8.30 -3.86 0.79
C GLY A 96 8.46 -3.32 -0.62
N ASP A 97 7.54 -2.48 -1.09
CA ASP A 97 7.57 -1.99 -2.49
C ASP A 97 8.58 -0.86 -2.66
N MET A 98 8.81 -0.03 -1.64
CA MET A 98 9.86 0.99 -1.63
C MET A 98 11.24 0.36 -1.79
N PHE A 99 11.52 -0.69 -1.02
CA PHE A 99 12.75 -1.45 -1.13
C PHE A 99 12.94 -2.05 -2.53
N GLN A 100 11.88 -2.61 -3.09
CA GLN A 100 11.91 -3.21 -4.43
C GLN A 100 12.14 -2.14 -5.50
N LEU A 101 11.53 -0.97 -5.36
CA LEU A 101 11.71 0.15 -6.29
C LEU A 101 13.16 0.67 -6.25
N GLU A 102 13.73 0.88 -5.06
CA GLU A 102 15.13 1.27 -4.90
C GLU A 102 16.08 0.24 -5.52
N GLN A 103 15.79 -1.05 -5.35
CA GLN A 103 16.55 -2.12 -5.99
C GLN A 103 16.44 -2.11 -7.52
N ILE A 104 15.25 -1.83 -8.06
CA ILE A 104 15.04 -1.69 -9.52
C ILE A 104 15.83 -0.49 -10.05
N ILE A 105 15.75 0.67 -9.39
CA ILE A 105 16.49 1.88 -9.77
C ILE A 105 17.99 1.59 -9.79
N ALA A 106 18.53 1.01 -8.72
CA ALA A 106 19.94 0.65 -8.65
C ALA A 106 20.37 -0.27 -9.80
N ILE A 107 19.53 -1.26 -10.18
CA ILE A 107 19.79 -2.14 -11.33
C ILE A 107 19.82 -1.34 -12.64
N LEU A 108 18.85 -0.45 -12.87
CA LEU A 108 18.75 0.35 -14.10
C LEU A 108 19.93 1.32 -14.24
N GLU A 109 20.39 1.89 -13.12
CA GLU A 109 21.51 2.83 -13.07
C GLU A 109 22.88 2.14 -13.00
N ASN A 110 22.91 0.81 -12.89
CA ASN A 110 24.10 0.01 -12.59
C ASN A 110 24.85 0.48 -11.33
N ASP A 111 24.13 0.99 -10.33
CA ASP A 111 24.68 1.29 -9.02
C ASP A 111 24.98 -0.01 -8.27
N THR A 112 26.14 -0.60 -8.59
CA THR A 112 26.54 -1.87 -7.98
C THR A 112 26.88 -1.76 -6.49
N ASP A 113 26.99 -0.55 -5.95
CA ASP A 113 27.33 -0.32 -4.54
C ASP A 113 26.10 -0.22 -3.64
N TYR A 114 24.91 -0.13 -4.23
CA TYR A 114 23.65 -0.29 -3.51
C TYR A 114 23.63 -1.61 -2.71
N ILE A 115 23.28 -1.50 -1.41
CA ILE A 115 23.41 -2.60 -0.43
C ILE A 115 22.57 -3.84 -0.80
N HIS A 116 21.47 -3.66 -1.52
CA HIS A 116 20.60 -4.75 -1.98
C HIS A 116 20.80 -5.08 -3.45
N PHE A 117 21.87 -4.62 -4.10
CA PHE A 117 22.14 -4.95 -5.50
C PHE A 117 22.30 -6.48 -5.72
N PRO A 118 21.70 -7.07 -6.77
CA PRO A 118 21.77 -8.52 -6.98
C PRO A 118 23.21 -9.02 -7.20
N LYS A 119 23.73 -9.80 -6.25
CA LYS A 119 25.13 -10.29 -6.26
C LYS A 119 25.53 -11.03 -7.54
N LYS A 120 24.61 -11.82 -8.12
CA LYS A 120 24.86 -12.55 -9.38
C LYS A 120 25.02 -11.57 -10.55
N LEU A 121 24.19 -10.54 -10.60
CA LEU A 121 24.26 -9.50 -11.63
C LEU A 121 25.55 -8.67 -11.50
N LYS A 122 25.91 -8.25 -10.28
CA LYS A 122 27.17 -7.52 -10.00
C LYS A 122 28.39 -8.26 -10.54
N LYS A 123 28.45 -9.58 -10.27
CA LYS A 123 29.54 -10.44 -10.76
C LYS A 123 29.62 -10.47 -12.28
N GLU A 124 28.50 -10.52 -12.97
CA GLU A 124 28.49 -10.61 -14.43
C GLU A 124 28.81 -9.28 -15.12
N ILE A 125 28.38 -8.15 -14.52
CA ILE A 125 28.79 -6.81 -14.94
C ILE A 125 30.31 -6.66 -14.84
N LEU A 126 30.90 -7.02 -13.68
CA LEU A 126 32.34 -6.91 -13.46
C LEU A 126 33.14 -7.77 -14.46
N LYS A 127 32.74 -9.03 -14.69
CA LYS A 127 33.38 -9.89 -15.70
C LYS A 127 33.31 -9.30 -17.11
N ASN A 128 32.19 -8.68 -17.47
CA ASN A 128 32.04 -8.07 -18.80
C ASN A 128 32.92 -6.82 -18.95
N GLN A 129 33.08 -6.01 -17.89
CA GLN A 129 34.02 -4.90 -17.87
C GLN A 129 35.47 -5.38 -18.05
N GLU A 130 35.90 -6.39 -17.28
CA GLU A 130 37.24 -6.99 -17.41
C GLU A 130 37.51 -7.55 -18.82
N ARG A 131 36.51 -8.18 -19.44
CA ARG A 131 36.60 -8.68 -20.83
C ARG A 131 36.76 -7.55 -21.84
N TYR A 132 36.00 -6.47 -21.67
CA TYR A 132 36.06 -5.29 -22.54
C TYR A 132 37.43 -4.60 -22.45
N GLU A 133 37.96 -4.42 -21.24
CA GLU A 133 39.28 -3.81 -21.02
C GLU A 133 40.41 -4.64 -21.62
N LYS A 134 40.38 -5.98 -21.44
CA LYS A 134 41.36 -6.89 -22.06
C LYS A 134 41.32 -6.86 -23.59
N GLY A 135 40.13 -6.69 -24.17
CA GLY A 135 39.95 -6.56 -25.62
C GLY A 135 40.55 -5.28 -26.19
N LYS A 136 40.53 -4.17 -25.44
CA LYS A 136 41.16 -2.90 -25.83
C LYS A 136 42.69 -2.92 -25.80
N THR A 137 43.30 -3.67 -24.88
CA THR A 137 44.77 -3.79 -24.79
C THR A 137 45.40 -4.68 -25.86
N HIS A 138 44.60 -5.33 -26.71
CA HIS A 138 45.05 -6.22 -27.78
C HIS A 138 44.69 -5.71 -29.20
N GLN A 139 44.28 -4.44 -29.30
CA GLN A 139 44.17 -3.66 -30.55
C GLN A 139 45.28 -2.61 -30.58
#